data_AF-A0AB34YIB3-F1
#
_entry.id   AF-A0AB34YIB3-F1
#
_cell.length_a   1.000
_cell.length_b   1.000
_cell.length_c   1.000
_cell.angle_alpha   90.00
_cell.angle_beta   90.00
_cell.angle_gamma   90.00
#
_symmetry.space_group_name_H-M   'P 1'
#
loop_
_entity.id
_entity.type
_entity.pdbx_description
1 polymer ?
#
loop_
_entity_poly.entity_id
_entity_poly.type
_entity_poly.pdbx_seq_one_letter_code
_entity_poly.pdbx_strand_id
1 'polypeptide(L)'
;MIDVSGDGPNNAGVPAPFARNSVVAHGIVIDGLPIMLDRHDNASIPDLDAYYENCVIGGDGAFLLKITNVSEFAVTILQKLLIEVQGANVSDLQRSAPALKRVDGRQNYNCFIGEEMQERAIGQ
;
A
#
# COMPACT_ATOMS: atom_id res chain seq x y z
N MET A 1 -7.64 -8.55 9.81
CA MET A 1 -7.04 -7.40 9.10
C MET A 1 -5.57 -7.71 8.90
N ILE A 2 -5.01 -7.36 7.75
CA ILE A 2 -3.58 -7.46 7.43
C ILE A 2 -3.09 -6.05 7.15
N ASP A 3 -1.90 -5.75 7.65
CA ASP A 3 -1.27 -4.49 7.39
C ASP A 3 -0.01 -4.64 6.52
N VAL A 4 0.09 -3.84 5.45
CA VAL A 4 1.23 -3.84 4.54
C VAL A 4 1.91 -2.48 4.55
N SER A 5 3.20 -2.47 4.85
CA SER A 5 4.07 -1.30 4.80
C SER A 5 5.33 -1.63 4.02
N GLY A 6 5.74 -0.76 3.10
CA GLY A 6 6.90 -1.01 2.25
C GLY A 6 7.23 0.15 1.32
N ASP A 7 8.39 0.07 0.69
CA ASP A 7 9.04 1.12 -0.10
C ASP A 7 9.19 0.78 -1.59
N GLY A 8 8.67 -0.35 -2.04
CA GLY A 8 8.73 -0.77 -3.44
C GLY A 8 7.61 -1.72 -3.84
N PRO A 9 7.54 -2.09 -5.13
CA PRO A 9 6.61 -3.07 -5.64
C PRO A 9 6.99 -4.50 -5.19
N ASN A 10 6.18 -5.49 -5.57
CA ASN A 10 6.48 -6.88 -5.22
C ASN A 10 7.82 -7.33 -5.82
N ASN A 11 8.70 -7.91 -5.01
CA ASN A 11 10.04 -8.32 -5.44
C ASN A 11 10.31 -9.83 -5.27
N ALA A 12 9.34 -10.58 -4.75
CA ALA A 12 9.45 -12.01 -4.56
C ALA A 12 8.07 -12.67 -4.34
N GLY A 13 7.99 -13.97 -4.60
CA GLY A 13 6.83 -14.77 -4.23
C GLY A 13 5.61 -14.56 -5.11
N VAL A 14 4.43 -14.69 -4.51
CA VAL A 14 3.15 -14.59 -5.23
C VAL A 14 2.89 -13.13 -5.59
N PRO A 15 2.53 -12.81 -6.85
CA PRO A 15 2.24 -11.44 -7.24
C PRO A 15 1.13 -10.83 -6.39
N ALA A 16 1.34 -9.56 -5.99
CA ALA A 16 0.47 -8.81 -5.09
C ALA A 16 -1.04 -8.93 -5.41
N PRO A 17 -1.50 -8.77 -6.68
CA PRO A 17 -2.94 -8.83 -6.96
C PRO A 17 -3.56 -10.21 -6.66
N PHE A 18 -2.80 -11.31 -6.80
CA PHE A 18 -3.30 -12.65 -6.49
C PHE A 18 -3.38 -12.88 -4.98
N ALA A 19 -2.34 -12.49 -4.24
CA ALA A 19 -2.34 -12.57 -2.78
C ALA A 19 -3.49 -11.74 -2.18
N ARG A 20 -3.64 -10.49 -2.64
CA ARG A 20 -4.75 -9.62 -2.24
C ARG A 20 -6.11 -10.27 -2.49
N ASN A 21 -6.36 -10.73 -3.72
CA ASN A 21 -7.67 -11.29 -4.08
C ASN A 21 -8.01 -12.51 -3.21
N SER A 22 -7.02 -13.37 -2.92
CA SER A 22 -7.20 -14.52 -2.04
C SER A 22 -7.58 -14.10 -0.63
N VAL A 23 -6.85 -13.15 -0.04
CA VAL A 23 -7.11 -12.67 1.33
C VAL A 23 -8.46 -11.97 1.44
N VAL A 24 -8.78 -11.07 0.50
CA VAL A 24 -10.05 -10.34 0.49
C VAL A 24 -11.25 -11.28 0.33
N ALA A 25 -11.12 -12.37 -0.44
CA ALA A 25 -12.17 -13.38 -0.55
C ALA A 25 -12.51 -14.08 0.79
N HIS A 26 -11.62 -14.01 1.78
CA HIS A 26 -11.86 -14.50 3.14
C HIS A 26 -12.43 -13.42 4.08
N GLY A 27 -12.86 -12.26 3.54
CA GLY A 27 -13.37 -11.14 4.34
C GLY A 27 -12.30 -10.42 5.15
N ILE A 28 -11.03 -10.60 4.81
CA ILE A 28 -9.91 -9.96 5.50
C ILE A 28 -9.55 -8.66 4.77
N VAL A 29 -9.64 -7.54 5.49
CA VAL A 29 -9.20 -6.23 5.00
C VAL A 29 -7.67 -6.14 4.99
N ILE A 30 -7.11 -5.55 3.93
CA ILE A 30 -5.70 -5.26 3.76
C ILE A 30 -5.53 -3.75 3.63
N ASP A 31 -4.73 -3.16 4.52
CA ASP A 31 -4.42 -1.73 4.54
C ASP A 31 -2.96 -1.44 4.16
N GLY A 32 -2.70 -0.18 3.80
CA GLY A 32 -1.45 0.23 3.15
C GLY A 32 -0.72 1.39 3.80
N LEU A 33 0.61 1.26 3.92
CA LEU A 33 1.55 2.34 4.21
C LEU A 33 2.73 2.32 3.22
N PRO A 34 2.56 2.83 1.99
CA PRO A 34 3.68 3.10 1.10
C PRO A 34 4.63 4.14 1.72
N ILE A 35 5.92 3.81 1.70
CA ILE A 35 7.02 4.64 2.17
C ILE A 35 7.75 5.17 0.93
N MET A 36 7.38 6.38 0.53
CA MET A 36 7.80 7.05 -0.70
C MET A 36 8.87 8.10 -0.40
N LEU A 37 9.98 7.66 0.18
CA LEU A 37 11.14 8.52 0.41
C LEU A 37 11.96 8.64 -0.88
N ASP A 38 12.50 9.83 -1.13
CA ASP A 38 13.43 10.03 -2.25
C ASP A 38 14.68 9.16 -2.03
N ARG A 39 14.80 8.11 -2.86
CA ARG A 39 15.87 7.13 -2.82
C ARG A 39 16.39 6.93 -4.23
N HIS A 40 17.70 7.02 -4.38
CA HIS A 40 18.39 6.75 -5.64
C HIS A 40 18.66 5.25 -5.78
N ASP A 41 17.62 4.43 -5.68
CA ASP A 41 17.69 2.99 -5.94
C ASP A 41 16.85 2.60 -7.15
N ASN A 42 17.21 1.47 -7.76
CA ASN A 42 16.51 0.93 -8.94
C ASN A 42 15.34 0.01 -8.54
N ALA A 43 14.99 -0.05 -7.25
CA ALA A 43 13.96 -0.94 -6.72
C ALA A 43 12.63 -0.21 -6.47
N SER A 44 12.67 1.13 -6.37
CA SER A 44 11.50 1.97 -6.11
C SER A 44 10.76 2.39 -7.39
N ILE A 45 9.48 2.73 -7.25
CA ILE A 45 8.65 3.34 -8.30
C ILE A 45 8.07 4.68 -7.80
N PRO A 46 7.91 5.70 -8.67
CA PRO A 46 7.54 7.05 -8.25
C PRO A 46 6.10 7.17 -7.72
N ASP A 47 5.22 6.27 -8.14
CA ASP A 47 3.78 6.25 -7.86
C ASP A 47 3.39 5.02 -7.03
N LEU A 48 4.22 4.67 -6.05
CA LEU A 48 4.01 3.52 -5.18
C LEU A 48 2.66 3.55 -4.46
N ASP A 49 2.12 4.73 -4.13
CA ASP A 49 0.77 4.85 -3.57
C ASP A 49 -0.32 4.35 -4.53
N ALA A 50 -0.20 4.67 -5.83
CA ALA A 50 -1.08 4.14 -6.85
C ALA A 50 -0.93 2.62 -7.03
N TYR A 51 0.29 2.08 -6.96
CA TYR A 51 0.50 0.63 -6.95
C TYR A 51 -0.17 -0.03 -5.74
N TYR A 52 -0.02 0.53 -4.54
CA TYR A 52 -0.67 0.00 -3.34
C TYR A 52 -2.19 -0.01 -3.50
N GLU A 53 -2.77 1.12 -3.88
CA GLU A 53 -4.21 1.31 -4.10
C GLU A 53 -4.80 0.31 -5.11
N ASN A 54 -4.09 0.04 -6.21
CA ASN A 54 -4.61 -0.78 -7.30
C ASN A 54 -4.26 -2.27 -7.18
N CYS A 55 -3.17 -2.62 -6.49
CA CYS A 55 -2.57 -3.95 -6.57
C CYS A 55 -2.38 -4.64 -5.22
N VAL A 56 -2.18 -3.90 -4.13
CA VAL A 56 -1.81 -4.46 -2.81
C VAL A 56 -3.00 -4.49 -1.85
N ILE A 57 -3.70 -3.37 -1.70
CA ILE A 57 -4.72 -3.21 -0.65
C ILE A 57 -6.12 -3.57 -1.15
N GLY A 58 -7.04 -3.84 -0.22
CA GLY A 58 -8.42 -4.16 -0.56
C GLY A 58 -9.23 -4.77 0.59
N GLY A 59 -10.53 -4.94 0.34
CA GLY A 59 -11.50 -5.32 1.36
C GLY A 59 -12.30 -4.11 1.86
N ASP A 60 -13.44 -4.38 2.49
CA ASP A 60 -14.36 -3.32 2.91
C ASP A 60 -13.75 -2.48 4.04
N GLY A 61 -13.64 -1.18 3.81
CA GLY A 61 -13.00 -0.27 4.75
C GLY A 61 -11.48 -0.20 4.61
N ALA A 62 -10.91 -0.72 3.52
CA ALA A 62 -9.50 -0.54 3.27
C ALA A 62 -9.10 0.94 3.09
N PHE A 63 -7.92 1.30 3.59
CA PHE A 63 -7.38 2.64 3.53
C PHE A 63 -5.86 2.64 3.29
N LEU A 64 -5.38 3.81 2.87
CA LEU A 64 -3.97 4.07 2.63
C LEU A 64 -3.55 5.33 3.39
N LEU A 65 -2.40 5.23 4.06
CA LEU A 65 -1.61 6.36 4.57
C LEU A 65 -0.27 6.34 3.84
N LYS A 66 0.34 7.48 3.53
CA LYS A 66 1.66 7.49 2.87
C LYS A 66 2.66 8.32 3.63
N ILE A 67 3.92 7.92 3.54
CA ILE A 67 5.06 8.67 4.06
C ILE A 67 5.85 9.20 2.88
N THR A 68 6.00 10.51 2.78
CA THR A 68 6.80 11.17 1.72
C THR A 68 8.05 11.85 2.28
N ASN A 69 8.12 12.06 3.60
CA ASN A 69 9.27 12.60 4.29
C ASN A 69 9.63 11.76 5.53
N VAL A 70 10.91 11.66 5.84
CA VAL A 70 11.41 11.00 7.06
C VAL A 70 10.79 11.61 8.32
N SER A 71 10.52 12.91 8.34
CA SER A 71 9.87 13.59 9.46
C SER A 71 8.44 13.10 9.73
N GLU A 72 7.77 12.52 8.74
CA GLU A 72 6.40 12.01 8.83
C GLU A 72 6.35 10.57 9.37
N PHE A 73 7.49 9.89 9.45
CA PHE A 73 7.54 8.44 9.70
C PHE A 73 6.87 8.06 11.03
N ALA A 74 7.30 8.67 12.14
CA ALA A 74 6.79 8.36 13.47
C ALA A 74 5.30 8.71 13.62
N VAL A 75 4.88 9.89 13.13
CA VAL A 75 3.50 10.35 13.26
C VAL A 75 2.54 9.52 12.41
N THR A 76 2.95 9.13 11.20
CA THR A 76 2.10 8.38 10.28
C THR A 76 1.93 6.93 10.72
N ILE A 77 2.99 6.29 11.21
CA ILE A 77 2.89 4.93 11.79
C ILE A 77 1.98 4.93 13.02
N LEU A 78 2.12 5.92 13.91
CA LEU A 78 1.24 6.04 15.07
C LEU A 78 -0.22 6.23 14.65
N GLN A 79 -0.48 7.13 13.69
CA GLN A 79 -1.82 7.35 13.15
C GLN A 79 -2.42 6.05 12.59
N LYS A 80 -1.61 5.28 11.86
CA LYS A 80 -2.02 4.00 11.31
C LYS A 80 -2.44 3.03 12.41
N LEU A 81 -1.57 2.76 13.38
CA LEU A 81 -1.87 1.87 14.51
C LEU A 81 -3.14 2.29 15.27
N LEU A 82 -3.34 3.59 15.48
CA LEU A 82 -4.53 4.11 16.14
C LEU A 82 -5.81 3.86 15.34
N ILE A 83 -5.75 3.91 14.01
CA ILE A 83 -6.89 3.62 13.14
C ILE A 83 -7.24 2.12 13.20
N GLU A 84 -6.22 1.25 13.18
CA GLU A 84 -6.41 -0.20 13.21
C GLU A 84 -7.07 -0.68 14.51
N VAL A 85 -6.63 -0.14 15.65
CA VAL A 85 -7.16 -0.51 16.97
C VAL A 85 -8.60 -0.05 17.19
N GLN A 86 -9.00 1.07 16.59
CA GLN A 86 -10.33 1.67 16.83
C GLN A 86 -11.48 0.97 16.07
N GLY A 87 -11.19 0.08 15.11
CA GLY A 87 -12.21 -0.55 14.28
C GLY A 87 -12.74 0.43 13.23
N ALA A 88 -12.34 0.21 11.98
CA ALA A 88 -12.38 1.22 10.93
C ALA A 88 -13.79 1.62 10.47
N ASN A 89 -14.39 2.64 11.09
CA ASN A 89 -15.26 3.57 10.36
C ASN A 89 -14.39 4.67 9.74
N VAL A 90 -13.76 4.34 8.60
CA VAL A 90 -12.81 5.22 7.87
C VAL A 90 -13.43 6.59 7.53
N SER A 91 -14.77 6.70 7.45
CA SER A 91 -15.47 7.96 7.16
C SER A 91 -15.28 9.02 8.24
N ASP A 92 -15.16 8.60 9.50
CA ASP A 92 -14.97 9.52 10.61
C ASP A 92 -13.49 9.91 10.78
N LEU A 93 -12.59 8.99 10.42
CA LEU A 93 -11.15 9.20 10.47
C LEU A 93 -10.62 10.11 9.36
N GLN A 94 -11.22 10.06 8.16
CA GLN A 94 -10.80 10.89 7.02
C GLN A 94 -11.03 12.39 7.26
N ARG A 95 -11.98 12.75 8.13
CA ARG A 95 -12.20 14.15 8.56
C ARG A 95 -11.07 14.69 9.44
N SER A 96 -10.30 13.81 10.08
CA SER A 96 -9.25 14.19 11.04
C SER A 96 -7.83 14.00 10.50
N ALA A 97 -7.63 13.22 9.43
CA ALA A 97 -6.31 12.90 8.89
C ALA A 97 -6.24 13.11 7.36
N PRO A 98 -5.63 14.21 6.86
CA PRO A 98 -5.58 14.51 5.42
C PRO A 98 -4.72 13.55 4.59
N ALA A 99 -3.83 12.77 5.22
CA ALA A 99 -3.03 11.75 4.55
C ALA A 99 -3.81 10.45 4.26
N LEU A 100 -5.04 10.32 4.78
CA LEU A 100 -5.88 9.13 4.66
C LEU A 100 -6.66 9.14 3.35
N LYS A 101 -6.47 8.09 2.54
CA LYS A 101 -7.24 7.86 1.32
C LYS A 101 -8.06 6.58 1.44
N ARG A 102 -9.38 6.71 1.30
CA ARG A 102 -10.29 5.58 1.02
C ARG A 102 -10.06 5.09 -0.40
N VAL A 103 -10.12 3.78 -0.60
CA VAL A 103 -9.95 3.16 -1.91
C VAL A 103 -11.30 2.72 -2.47
N ASP A 104 -11.76 3.46 -3.47
CA ASP A 104 -12.88 3.10 -4.33
C ASP A 104 -12.29 2.54 -5.64
N GLY A 105 -12.06 1.23 -5.73
CA GLY A 105 -11.28 0.59 -6.82
C GLY A 105 -11.83 0.87 -8.24
N ARG A 106 -11.18 0.57 -9.37
CA ARG A 106 -9.83 0.13 -9.79
C ARG A 106 -9.51 0.90 -11.08
N GLN A 107 -8.28 1.37 -11.27
CA GLN A 107 -7.80 1.85 -12.58
C GLN A 107 -6.98 0.77 -13.30
N ASN A 108 -6.73 0.95 -14.61
CA ASN A 108 -5.76 0.13 -15.36
C ASN A 108 -4.34 0.46 -14.86
N TYR A 109 -3.86 -0.26 -13.85
CA TYR A 109 -2.50 -0.14 -13.31
C TYR A 109 -1.68 -1.40 -13.65
N ASN A 110 -0.38 -1.26 -13.93
CA ASN A 110 0.51 -2.42 -14.10
C ASN A 110 0.87 -3.04 -12.74
N CYS A 111 0.11 -4.04 -12.32
CA CYS A 111 0.37 -4.74 -11.06
C CYS A 111 1.54 -5.74 -11.10
N PHE A 112 2.22 -5.89 -12.24
CA PHE A 112 3.38 -6.77 -12.41
C PHE A 112 4.69 -5.99 -12.59
N ILE A 113 4.69 -4.68 -12.30
CA ILE A 113 5.87 -3.82 -12.46
C ILE A 113 7.08 -4.32 -11.66
N GLY A 114 6.87 -4.89 -10.47
CA GLY A 114 7.94 -5.41 -9.64
C GLY A 114 8.58 -6.69 -10.21
N GLU A 115 7.75 -7.60 -10.73
CA GLU A 115 8.21 -8.79 -11.44
C GLU A 115 8.98 -8.41 -12.71
N GLU A 116 8.49 -7.45 -13.51
CA GLU A 116 9.21 -6.95 -14.68
C GLU A 116 10.56 -6.32 -14.32
N MET A 117 10.63 -5.55 -13.22
CA MET A 117 11.88 -4.95 -12.73
C MET A 117 12.89 -6.03 -12.34
N GLN A 118 12.43 -7.10 -11.67
CA GLN A 118 13.27 -8.23 -11.30
C GLN A 118 13.80 -8.99 -12.51
N GLU A 119 12.96 -9.28 -13.50
CA GLU A 119 13.37 -9.93 -14.76
C GLU A 119 14.45 -9.12 -15.48
N ARG A 120 14.28 -7.80 -15.56
CA ARG A 120 15.27 -6.90 -16.18
C ARG A 120 16.59 -6.88 -15.42
N ALA A 121 16.56 -6.97 -14.09
CA ALA A 121 17.76 -6.98 -13.26
C ALA A 121 18.56 -8.29 -13.38
N ILE A 122 17.90 -9.42 -13.66
CA ILE A 122 18.58 -10.72 -13.88
C ILE A 122 19.27 -10.77 -15.26
N GLY A 123 18.75 -10.02 -16.23
CA GLY A 123 19.30 -9.95 -17.59
C GLY A 123 20.50 -9.00 -17.75
N GLN A 124 20.92 -8.31 -16.68
CA GLN A 124 22.11 -7.44 -16.63
C GLN A 124 23.27 -8.11 -15.91
#